data_AF-A0A1Q7ANP9-F1
#
_entry.id   AF-A0A1Q7ANP9-F1
#
_cell.length_a   1.000
_cell.length_b   1.000
_cell.length_c   1.000
_cell.angle_alpha   90.00
_cell.angle_beta   90.00
_cell.angle_gamma   90.00
#
_symmetry.space_group_name_H-M   'P 1'
#
loop_
_entity.id
_entity.type
_entity.pdbx_description
1 polymer ?
#
loop_
_entity_poly.entity_id
_entity_poly.type
_entity_poly.pdbx_seq_one_letter_code
_entity_poly.pdbx_strand_id
1 'polypeptide(L)'
;MDFRNLETRDFHDFLNTAQRGPSVPADVSFRIRWSGVKARVTLSDTTNQFAGNFIEDTATIGWSSHQEGFKFVSSTSTSLFAEIGRERNGVFFHDH
;
A
#
# COMPACT_ATOMS: atom_id res chain seq x y z
N MET A 1 9.75 -2.22 6.20
CA MET A 1 9.86 -1.92 4.77
C MET A 1 10.00 -0.41 4.60
N ASP A 2 10.90 0.03 3.73
CA ASP A 2 11.13 1.45 3.46
C ASP A 2 11.07 1.65 1.93
N PHE A 3 10.09 2.43 1.46
CA PHE A 3 9.93 2.84 0.06
C PHE A 3 10.31 4.31 -0.04
N ARG A 4 11.13 4.66 -1.02
CA ARG A 4 11.71 6.00 -1.12
C ARG A 4 11.52 6.56 -2.52
N ASN A 5 11.24 7.86 -2.57
CA ASN A 5 11.21 8.66 -3.79
C ASN A 5 10.40 7.99 -4.91
N LEU A 6 9.19 7.55 -4.57
CA LEU A 6 8.26 7.06 -5.56
C LEU A 6 7.71 8.27 -6.31
N GLU A 7 7.99 8.31 -7.61
CA GLU A 7 7.49 9.37 -8.50
C GLU A 7 5.97 9.41 -8.48
N THR A 8 5.43 10.61 -8.33
CA THR A 8 4.01 10.91 -8.37
C THR A 8 3.80 12.30 -8.97
N ARG A 9 2.53 12.73 -9.04
CA ARG A 9 2.14 14.03 -9.57
C ARG A 9 1.35 14.79 -8.52
N ASP A 10 1.75 16.03 -8.23
CA ASP A 10 0.96 16.95 -7.42
C ASP A 10 0.03 17.76 -8.31
N PHE A 11 -1.26 17.60 -8.07
CA PHE A 11 -2.34 18.31 -8.76
C PHE A 11 -2.88 19.49 -7.94
N HIS A 12 -2.27 19.80 -6.80
CA HIS A 12 -2.67 20.86 -5.86
C HIS A 12 -4.01 20.59 -5.12
N ASP A 13 -5.05 20.15 -5.83
CA ASP A 13 -6.35 19.84 -5.25
C ASP A 13 -7.07 18.64 -5.91
N PHE A 14 -8.12 18.18 -5.24
CA PHE A 14 -8.90 17.01 -5.65
C PHE A 14 -9.66 17.21 -6.96
N LEU A 15 -10.28 18.38 -7.18
CA LEU A 15 -11.08 18.62 -8.39
C LEU A 15 -10.17 18.62 -9.62
N ASN A 16 -9.00 19.24 -9.53
CA ASN A 16 -7.99 19.20 -10.59
C ASN A 16 -7.48 17.78 -10.85
N THR A 17 -7.25 16.99 -9.79
CA THR A 17 -6.89 15.57 -9.91
C THR A 17 -7.97 14.78 -10.65
N ALA A 18 -9.24 14.95 -10.27
CA ALA A 18 -10.36 14.21 -10.84
C ALA A 18 -10.55 14.50 -12.34
N GLN A 19 -10.27 15.73 -12.76
CA GLN A 19 -10.31 16.15 -14.16
C GLN A 19 -9.02 15.82 -14.93
N ARG A 20 -8.02 15.23 -14.26
CA ARG A 20 -6.67 14.99 -14.81
C ARG A 20 -6.03 16.26 -15.38
N GLY A 21 -6.22 17.39 -14.71
CA GLY A 21 -5.69 18.68 -15.14
C GLY A 21 -4.17 18.80 -14.96
N PRO A 22 -3.61 20.03 -15.00
CA PRO A 22 -2.17 20.25 -14.87
C PRO A 22 -1.63 19.72 -13.55
N SER A 23 -0.40 19.22 -13.56
CA SER A 23 0.30 18.71 -12.38
C SER A 23 1.79 18.98 -12.46
N VAL A 24 2.47 18.97 -11.33
CA VAL A 24 3.94 19.04 -11.26
C VAL A 24 4.53 17.72 -10.75
N PRO A 25 5.80 17.40 -11.06
CA PRO A 25 6.47 16.25 -10.48
C PRO A 25 6.57 16.36 -8.96
N ALA A 26 6.36 15.24 -8.29
CA ALA A 26 6.51 15.11 -6.85
C ALA A 26 6.99 13.70 -6.51
N ASP A 27 7.47 13.53 -5.29
CA ASP A 27 7.92 12.26 -4.75
C ASP A 27 7.20 11.93 -3.46
N VAL A 28 6.92 10.65 -3.23
CA VAL A 28 6.41 10.16 -1.94
C VAL A 28 7.30 9.04 -1.40
N SER A 29 7.52 9.05 -0.10
CA SER A 29 8.25 8.00 0.62
C SER A 29 7.38 7.44 1.75
N PHE A 30 7.47 6.13 1.95
CA PHE A 30 6.75 5.41 2.99
C PHE A 30 7.72 4.62 3.86
N ARG A 31 7.50 4.70 5.18
CA ARG A 31 8.16 3.85 6.16
C ARG A 31 7.11 3.02 6.86
N ILE A 32 7.19 1.71 6.67
CA ILE A 32 6.27 0.73 7.25
C ILE A 32 7.08 -0.18 8.19
N ARG A 33 6.68 -0.27 9.46
CA ARG A 33 7.25 -1.21 10.42
C ARG A 33 6.18 -2.22 10.81
N TRP A 34 6.50 -3.50 10.66
CA TRP A 34 5.62 -4.62 10.96
C TRP A 34 6.08 -5.24 12.28
N SER A 35 5.16 -5.52 13.18
CA SER A 35 5.46 -6.08 14.50
C SER A 35 4.21 -6.54 15.23
N GLY A 36 4.34 -7.58 16.05
CA GLY A 36 3.23 -8.08 16.86
C GLY A 36 2.36 -9.08 16.11
N VAL A 37 3.01 -10.10 15.52
CA VAL A 37 2.35 -11.23 14.86
C VAL A 37 1.19 -11.72 15.71
N LYS A 38 -0.03 -11.64 15.15
CA LYS A 38 -1.28 -12.04 15.79
C LYS A 38 -1.65 -13.48 15.44
N ALA A 39 -1.51 -13.83 14.16
CA ALA A 39 -1.87 -15.14 13.65
C ALA A 39 -1.00 -15.53 12.46
N ARG A 40 -0.88 -16.84 12.23
CA ARG A 40 -0.34 -17.42 11.00
C ARG A 40 -1.42 -18.31 10.40
N VAL A 41 -1.82 -17.99 9.17
CA VAL A 41 -2.96 -18.65 8.51
C VAL A 41 -2.47 -19.29 7.23
N THR A 42 -2.77 -20.57 7.05
CA THR A 42 -2.63 -21.25 5.77
C THR A 42 -4.03 -21.55 5.25
N LEU A 43 -4.33 -21.08 4.05
CA LEU A 43 -5.62 -21.30 3.41
C LEU A 43 -5.43 -22.00 2.08
N SER A 44 -6.31 -22.96 1.80
CA SER A 44 -6.43 -23.62 0.50
C SER A 44 -7.91 -23.71 0.17
N ASP A 45 -8.32 -23.00 -0.87
CA ASP A 45 -9.65 -23.03 -1.43
C ASP A 45 -9.57 -23.63 -2.83
N THR A 46 -9.92 -24.92 -2.93
CA THR A 46 -9.89 -25.65 -4.19
C THR A 46 -10.98 -25.21 -5.16
N THR A 47 -12.08 -24.64 -4.65
CA THR A 47 -13.18 -24.15 -5.48
C THR A 47 -12.76 -22.90 -6.24
N ASN A 48 -12.09 -21.97 -5.55
CA ASN A 48 -11.60 -20.72 -6.14
C ASN A 48 -10.13 -20.82 -6.63
N GLN A 49 -9.54 -22.02 -6.63
CA GLN A 49 -8.15 -22.29 -7.02
C GLN A 49 -7.14 -21.36 -6.32
N PHE A 50 -7.41 -21.04 -5.07
CA PHE A 50 -6.64 -20.11 -4.26
C PHE A 50 -5.90 -20.86 -3.18
N ALA A 51 -4.62 -20.56 -2.98
CA ALA A 51 -3.90 -21.02 -1.80
C ALA A 51 -2.91 -19.96 -1.33
N GLY A 52 -2.73 -19.83 -0.03
CA GLY A 52 -1.82 -18.84 0.52
C GLY A 52 -1.38 -19.12 1.94
N ASN A 53 -0.27 -18.49 2.31
CA ASN A 53 0.25 -18.47 3.67
C ASN A 53 0.37 -17.01 4.10
N PHE A 54 -0.25 -16.68 5.22
CA PHE A 54 -0.43 -15.33 5.69
C PHE A 54 0.04 -15.19 7.13
N ILE A 55 0.54 -14.01 7.45
CA ILE A 55 0.88 -13.57 8.80
C ILE A 55 0.05 -12.33 9.07
N GLU A 56 -0.96 -12.46 9.91
CA GLU A 56 -1.67 -11.30 10.44
C GLU A 56 -0.79 -10.63 11.49
N ASP A 57 -0.67 -9.30 11.40
CA ASP A 57 0.28 -8.52 12.16
C ASP A 57 -0.33 -7.17 12.59
N THR A 58 0.52 -6.31 13.15
CA THR A 58 0.28 -4.86 13.28
C THR A 58 1.36 -4.11 12.50
N ALA A 59 0.99 -3.04 11.81
CA ALA A 59 1.93 -2.17 11.13
C ALA A 59 1.82 -0.72 11.60
N THR A 60 2.96 -0.04 11.77
CA THR A 60 3.00 1.42 11.88
C THR A 60 3.46 2.03 10.57
N ILE A 61 2.82 3.10 10.12
CA ILE A 61 3.06 3.75 8.83
C ILE A 61 3.35 5.23 9.05
N GLY A 62 4.48 5.68 8.53
CA GLY A 62 4.78 7.10 8.34
C GLY A 62 5.05 7.38 6.86
N TRP A 63 4.67 8.55 6.38
CA TRP A 63 4.91 8.97 5.01
C TRP A 63 5.39 10.41 4.92
N SER A 64 6.06 10.74 3.82
CA SER A 64 6.40 12.12 3.48
C SER A 64 6.27 12.33 1.98
N SER A 65 5.79 13.49 1.56
CA SER A 65 5.82 13.90 0.16
C SER A 65 6.66 15.14 -0.01
N HIS A 66 7.23 15.28 -1.20
CA HIS A 66 8.07 16.40 -1.59
C HIS A 66 7.75 16.81 -3.01
N GLN A 67 7.68 18.12 -3.22
CA GLN A 67 7.79 18.75 -4.53
C GLN A 67 8.69 19.99 -4.38
N GLU A 68 9.03 20.63 -5.49
CA GLU A 68 9.77 21.88 -5.44
C GLU A 68 9.03 22.93 -4.57
N GLY A 69 9.74 23.47 -3.57
CA GLY A 69 9.20 24.48 -2.65
C GLY A 69 8.24 23.96 -1.57
N PHE A 70 7.85 22.68 -1.58
CA PHE A 70 6.88 22.15 -0.60
C PHE A 70 7.26 20.76 -0.06
N LYS A 71 6.96 20.52 1.22
CA LYS A 71 7.14 19.21 1.86
C LYS A 71 6.04 18.93 2.88
N PHE A 72 5.44 17.75 2.80
CA PHE A 72 4.56 17.22 3.84
C PHE A 72 5.23 16.04 4.56
N VAL A 73 4.97 15.93 5.86
CA VAL A 73 5.40 14.79 6.68
C VAL A 73 4.24 14.40 7.57
N SER A 74 3.89 13.12 7.57
CA SER A 74 2.83 12.60 8.43
C SER A 74 3.32 12.38 9.85
N SER A 75 2.39 12.40 10.81
CA SER A 75 2.61 11.63 12.04
C SER A 75 2.58 10.13 11.71
N THR A 76 3.27 9.32 12.51
CA THR A 76 3.20 7.87 12.36
C THR A 76 1.87 7.37 12.93
N SER A 77 1.14 6.57 12.16
CA SER A 77 -0.12 5.94 12.58
C SER A 77 0.01 4.42 12.66
N THR A 78 -0.92 3.78 13.36
CA THR A 78 -0.99 2.32 13.48
C THR A 78 -2.14 1.79 12.63
N SER A 79 -1.91 0.69 11.93
CA SER A 79 -2.88 0.01 11.07
C SER A 79 -4.04 -0.57 11.88
N LEU A 80 -5.26 -0.51 11.34
CA LEU A 80 -6.39 -1.30 11.85
C LEU A 80 -6.22 -2.80 11.54
N PHE A 81 -5.69 -3.11 10.35
CA PHE A 81 -5.36 -4.46 9.90
C PHE A 81 -4.05 -4.44 9.11
N ALA A 82 -3.23 -5.46 9.26
CA ALA A 82 -1.98 -5.62 8.56
C ALA A 82 -1.72 -7.11 8.33
N GLU A 83 -1.38 -7.50 7.10
CA GLU A 83 -1.07 -8.87 6.75
C GLU A 83 0.11 -8.94 5.78
N ILE A 84 1.00 -9.92 6.01
CA ILE A 84 2.07 -10.27 5.08
C ILE A 84 1.78 -11.66 4.55
N GLY A 85 1.46 -11.75 3.26
CA GLY A 85 1.06 -12.99 2.62
C GLY A 85 1.96 -13.40 1.45
N ARG A 86 2.10 -14.71 1.26
CA ARG A 86 2.45 -15.29 -0.04
C ARG A 86 1.26 -16.06 -0.56
N GLU A 87 0.78 -15.63 -1.71
CA GLU A 87 -0.40 -16.18 -2.36
C GLU A 87 -0.02 -16.87 -3.67
N ARG A 88 -0.78 -17.90 -4.02
CA ARG A 88 -0.78 -18.54 -5.34
C ARG A 88 -2.22 -18.53 -5.84
N ASN A 89 -2.50 -17.62 -6.77
CA ASN A 89 -3.76 -17.63 -7.52
C ASN A 89 -3.62 -18.54 -8.74
N GLY A 90 -4.36 -19.64 -8.74
CA GLY A 90 -4.57 -20.47 -9.91
C GLY A 90 -5.52 -19.77 -10.86
N VAL A 91 -4.96 -19.20 -11.93
CA VAL A 91 -5.66 -18.69 -13.13
C VAL A 91 -6.55 -17.46 -12.87
N PHE A 92 -6.17 -16.31 -13.42
CA PHE A 92 -7.05 -15.15 -13.56
C PHE A 92 -8.39 -15.60 -14.16
N PHE A 93 -9.50 -15.16 -13.56
CA PHE A 93 -10.87 -15.39 -13.99
C PHE A 93 -10.99 -15.44 -15.52
N HIS A 94 -11.33 -16.60 -16.07
CA HIS A 94 -11.90 -16.66 -17.40
C HIS A 94 -13.41 -16.64 -17.19
N ASP A 95 -14.00 -15.47 -17.36
CA ASP A 95 -15.44 -15.33 -17.54
C ASP A 95 -15.82 -16.07 -18.84
N HIS A 96 -16.80 -16.97 -18.76
CA HIS A 96 -17.50 -17.54 -19.92
C HIS A 96 -18.85 -16.87 -20.06
#